data_AF-A0AAN8MMB8-F1
#
_entry.id   AF-A0AAN8MMB8-F1
#
_cell.length_a   1.000
_cell.length_b   1.000
_cell.length_c   1.000
_cell.angle_alpha   90.00
_cell.angle_beta   90.00
_cell.angle_gamma   90.00
#
_symmetry.space_group_name_H-M   'P 1'
#
loop_
_entity.id
_entity.type
_entity.pdbx_description
1 polymer ?
#
loop_
_entity_poly.entity_id
_entity_poly.type
_entity_poly.pdbx_seq_one_letter_code
_entity_poly.pdbx_strand_id
1 'polypeptide(L)'
;MLRADFIEPSDSPWSAPVVMVPKKGGKLRFCVDYRGLNSVTTKDSYPIPRIDESLDHVRGSSWFSSLDLRSGYWQVPLSPGAREKTAFSTDRGHWQFKVLCFGLCNAPATFERLMDRVLAGVPRDECVVYLDDILVHGTSFEGALGALRRVLERISGAGLKLHPEKCHFMQREVAFLGHQLGGEGISTMPDKVEAVRGWPIPRGKKEVKSFLGLASYYGRFVKGFAGIAAPLNHLLKKDTVFQWTERAPAGV
;
A
#
# COMPACT_ATOMS: atom_id res chain seq x y z
N MET A 1 3.78 11.16 -20.22
CA MET A 1 4.69 10.01 -20.14
C MET A 1 5.87 10.22 -21.06
N LEU A 2 5.68 10.32 -22.38
CA LEU A 2 6.79 10.57 -23.33
C LEU A 2 7.61 11.83 -23.02
N ARG A 3 6.96 12.99 -22.85
CA ARG A 3 7.65 14.24 -22.45
C ARG A 3 8.39 14.17 -21.10
N ALA A 4 8.01 13.24 -20.24
CA ALA A 4 8.64 13.03 -18.93
C ALA A 4 9.68 11.91 -18.96
N ASP A 5 10.00 11.39 -20.16
CA ASP A 5 11.00 10.34 -20.40
C ASP A 5 10.76 9.02 -19.64
N PHE A 6 9.48 8.71 -19.33
CA PHE A 6 9.11 7.44 -18.68
C PHE A 6 8.84 6.31 -19.67
N ILE A 7 8.56 6.64 -20.92
CA ILE A 7 8.29 5.70 -22.00
C ILE A 7 9.07 6.11 -23.25
N GLU A 8 9.34 5.14 -24.11
CA GLU A 8 10.02 5.29 -25.39
C GLU A 8 9.27 4.51 -26.49
N PRO A 9 9.42 4.86 -27.77
CA PRO A 9 8.95 4.01 -28.87
C PRO A 9 9.50 2.59 -28.73
N SER A 10 8.72 1.60 -29.15
CA SER A 10 9.10 0.19 -29.07
C SER A 10 8.83 -0.52 -30.38
N ASP A 11 9.70 -1.48 -30.72
CA ASP A 11 9.50 -2.49 -31.75
C ASP A 11 9.31 -3.89 -31.13
N SER A 12 8.90 -3.92 -29.85
CA SER A 12 8.73 -5.15 -29.09
C SER A 12 7.70 -6.09 -29.72
N PRO A 13 7.93 -7.41 -29.67
CA PRO A 13 6.90 -8.39 -30.03
C PRO A 13 5.81 -8.52 -28.96
N TRP A 14 5.97 -7.89 -27.80
CA TRP A 14 4.98 -7.87 -26.72
C TRP A 14 4.02 -6.70 -26.89
N SER A 15 2.75 -6.88 -26.50
CA SER A 15 1.85 -5.74 -26.37
C SER A 15 0.74 -6.04 -25.36
N ALA A 16 0.63 -5.19 -24.34
CA ALA A 16 -0.45 -5.23 -23.36
C ALA A 16 -1.48 -4.13 -23.66
N PRO A 17 -2.79 -4.40 -23.47
CA PRO A 17 -3.81 -3.41 -23.75
C PRO A 17 -3.85 -2.31 -22.67
N VAL A 18 -4.17 -1.10 -23.11
CA VAL A 18 -4.33 0.08 -22.25
C VAL A 18 -5.77 0.18 -21.77
N VAL A 19 -5.95 0.49 -20.49
CA VAL A 19 -7.25 0.72 -19.85
C VAL A 19 -7.23 2.07 -19.14
N MET A 20 -8.21 2.92 -19.46
CA MET A 20 -8.40 4.21 -18.79
C MET A 20 -9.37 4.05 -17.63
N VAL A 21 -8.90 4.29 -16.40
CA VAL A 21 -9.69 4.11 -15.18
C VAL A 21 -10.03 5.49 -14.57
N PRO A 22 -11.31 5.78 -14.27
CA PRO A 22 -11.67 7.02 -13.58
C PRO A 22 -11.04 7.11 -12.19
N LYS A 23 -10.42 8.25 -11.87
CA LYS A 23 -9.98 8.60 -10.51
C LYS A 23 -11.07 9.42 -9.82
N LYS A 24 -11.13 9.35 -8.49
CA LYS A 24 -11.87 10.34 -7.69
C LYS A 24 -11.43 11.76 -8.11
N GLY A 25 -12.40 12.61 -8.44
CA GLY A 25 -12.16 13.96 -8.99
C GLY A 25 -12.12 14.05 -10.51
N GLY A 26 -12.64 13.05 -11.24
CA GLY A 26 -12.91 13.13 -12.69
C GLY A 26 -11.70 12.95 -13.60
N LYS A 27 -10.47 12.97 -13.07
CA LYS A 27 -9.25 12.69 -13.85
C LYS A 27 -9.20 11.21 -14.24
N LEU A 28 -8.69 10.89 -15.43
CA LEU A 28 -8.44 9.52 -15.84
C LEU A 28 -7.04 9.06 -15.40
N ARG A 29 -6.92 7.77 -15.06
CA ARG A 29 -5.67 7.07 -14.80
C ARG A 29 -5.37 6.15 -15.97
N PHE A 30 -4.19 6.33 -16.55
CA PHE A 30 -3.65 5.43 -17.56
C PHE A 30 -3.14 4.16 -16.88
N CYS A 31 -3.76 3.02 -17.19
CA CYS A 31 -3.35 1.70 -16.71
C CYS A 31 -3.01 0.81 -17.90
N VAL A 32 -2.04 -0.06 -17.76
CA VAL A 32 -1.75 -1.12 -18.73
C VAL A 32 -2.09 -2.46 -18.09
N ASP A 33 -2.85 -3.29 -18.79
CA ASP A 33 -3.31 -4.57 -18.27
C ASP A 33 -2.24 -5.66 -18.46
N TYR A 34 -1.34 -5.76 -17.49
CA TYR A 34 -0.27 -6.74 -17.48
C TYR A 34 -0.70 -8.13 -16.96
N ARG A 35 -2.00 -8.47 -16.89
CA ARG A 35 -2.43 -9.81 -16.41
C ARG A 35 -1.79 -10.95 -17.20
N GLY A 36 -1.69 -10.81 -18.53
CA GLY A 36 -1.03 -11.79 -19.39
C GLY A 36 0.49 -11.87 -19.17
N LEU A 37 1.16 -10.72 -18.99
CA LEU A 37 2.58 -10.70 -18.66
C LEU A 37 2.85 -11.32 -17.28
N ASN A 38 2.01 -11.00 -16.30
CA ASN A 38 2.17 -11.46 -14.92
C ASN A 38 1.97 -12.98 -14.77
N SER A 39 1.22 -13.64 -15.65
CA SER A 39 1.02 -15.09 -15.59
C SER A 39 2.25 -15.89 -16.03
N VAL A 40 3.08 -15.30 -16.90
CA VAL A 40 4.32 -15.92 -17.41
C VAL A 40 5.58 -15.39 -16.71
N THR A 41 5.45 -14.40 -15.83
CA THR A 41 6.57 -13.83 -15.07
C THR A 41 6.81 -14.63 -13.79
N THR A 42 8.06 -15.05 -13.57
CA THR A 42 8.47 -15.66 -12.31
C THR A 42 8.24 -14.68 -11.15
N LYS A 43 7.43 -15.09 -10.17
CA LYS A 43 7.05 -14.25 -9.04
C LYS A 43 8.21 -14.08 -8.08
N ASP A 44 8.56 -12.84 -7.78
CA ASP A 44 9.54 -12.49 -6.77
C ASP A 44 8.91 -12.61 -5.39
N SER A 45 9.49 -13.46 -4.55
CA SER A 45 9.00 -13.75 -3.19
C SER A 45 9.74 -12.93 -2.13
N TYR A 46 10.37 -11.81 -2.51
CA TYR A 46 10.98 -10.89 -1.55
C TYR A 46 9.95 -10.51 -0.47
N PRO A 47 10.31 -10.63 0.82
CA PRO A 47 9.35 -10.43 1.90
C PRO A 47 8.89 -8.98 1.93
N ILE A 48 7.57 -8.78 1.91
CA ILE A 48 6.96 -7.48 2.19
C ILE A 48 6.63 -7.46 3.69
N PRO A 49 7.04 -6.43 4.44
CA PRO A 49 6.79 -6.35 5.88
C PRO A 49 5.31 -6.51 6.19
N ARG A 50 4.99 -7.18 7.31
CA ARG A 50 3.62 -7.18 7.80
C ARG A 50 3.31 -5.80 8.37
N ILE A 51 2.12 -5.29 8.06
CA ILE A 51 1.65 -4.00 8.59
C ILE A 51 1.69 -4.02 10.12
N ASP A 52 1.23 -5.10 10.75
CA ASP A 52 1.22 -5.22 12.21
C ASP A 52 2.60 -5.13 12.84
N GLU A 53 3.61 -5.79 12.26
CA GLU A 53 5.00 -5.74 12.72
C GLU A 53 5.58 -4.33 12.56
N SER A 54 5.25 -3.67 11.45
CA SER A 54 5.69 -2.28 11.21
C SER A 54 5.08 -1.34 12.25
N LEU A 55 3.80 -1.53 12.58
CA LEU A 55 3.11 -0.74 13.61
C LEU A 55 3.66 -0.99 15.01
N ASP A 56 4.09 -2.21 15.33
CA ASP A 56 4.63 -2.53 16.65
C ASP A 56 5.94 -1.76 16.96
N HIS A 57 6.79 -1.51 15.97
CA HIS A 57 7.99 -0.65 16.10
C HIS A 57 7.67 0.83 16.36
N VAL A 58 6.50 1.28 15.91
CA VAL A 58 6.09 2.68 16.02
C VAL A 58 5.52 2.98 17.41
N ARG A 59 5.12 1.95 18.16
CA ARG A 59 4.46 2.07 19.46
C ARG A 59 5.30 2.87 20.46
N GLY A 60 4.66 3.82 21.15
CA GLY A 60 5.31 4.68 22.14
C GLY A 60 6.00 5.92 21.55
N SER A 61 6.09 6.01 20.22
CA SER A 61 6.54 7.23 19.56
C SER A 61 5.54 8.36 19.75
N SER A 62 6.04 9.59 19.70
CA SER A 62 5.27 10.80 19.95
C SER A 62 5.45 11.87 18.87
N TRP A 63 6.45 11.69 18.01
CA TRP A 63 6.75 12.59 16.89
C TRP A 63 6.90 11.76 15.62
N PHE A 64 6.24 12.22 14.56
CA PHE A 64 6.11 11.46 13.33
C PHE A 64 6.36 12.34 12.11
N SER A 65 7.02 11.81 11.10
CA SER A 65 7.09 12.39 9.76
C SER A 65 6.74 11.34 8.72
N SER A 66 5.65 11.56 8.00
CA SER A 66 5.24 10.71 6.88
C SER A 66 5.81 11.30 5.59
N LEU A 67 6.56 10.50 4.83
CA LEU A 67 7.21 10.91 3.61
C LEU A 67 6.61 10.12 2.43
N ASP A 68 6.16 10.84 1.40
CA ASP A 68 5.59 10.27 0.16
C ASP A 68 6.61 10.45 -0.97
N LEU A 69 6.94 9.36 -1.67
CA LEU A 69 7.80 9.43 -2.87
C LEU A 69 7.01 9.90 -4.08
N ARG A 70 7.59 10.81 -4.86
CA ARG A 70 6.96 11.34 -6.07
C ARG A 70 6.87 10.27 -7.14
N SER A 71 5.69 9.68 -7.32
CA SER A 71 5.50 8.58 -8.28
C SER A 71 6.53 7.46 -8.07
N GLY A 72 6.66 6.94 -6.85
CA GLY A 72 7.75 6.05 -6.41
C GLY A 72 8.23 5.04 -7.47
N TYR A 73 7.34 4.18 -7.98
CA TYR A 73 7.70 3.22 -9.04
C TYR A 73 8.38 3.85 -10.26
N TRP A 74 7.92 5.01 -10.72
CA TRP A 74 8.47 5.66 -11.92
C TRP A 74 9.87 6.23 -11.71
N GLN A 75 10.41 6.21 -10.50
CA GLN A 75 11.80 6.58 -10.21
C GLN A 75 12.77 5.41 -10.37
N VAL A 76 12.28 4.18 -10.52
CA VAL A 76 13.11 2.96 -10.60
C VAL A 76 13.29 2.57 -12.06
N PRO A 77 14.49 2.63 -12.64
CA PRO A 77 14.71 2.21 -14.02
C PRO A 77 14.46 0.71 -14.22
N LEU A 78 13.86 0.35 -15.36
CA LEU A 78 13.78 -1.03 -15.82
C LEU A 78 15.06 -1.42 -16.55
N SER A 79 15.49 -2.67 -16.37
CA SER A 79 16.53 -3.27 -17.20
C SER A 79 16.06 -3.38 -18.65
N PRO A 80 16.95 -3.30 -19.65
CA PRO A 80 16.57 -3.33 -21.07
C PRO A 80 15.64 -4.51 -21.43
N GLY A 81 15.94 -5.72 -20.99
CA GLY A 81 15.11 -6.90 -21.24
C GLY A 81 13.77 -6.93 -20.49
N ALA A 82 13.60 -6.11 -19.46
CA ALA A 82 12.29 -5.91 -18.82
C ALA A 82 11.46 -4.86 -19.55
N ARG A 83 12.08 -3.81 -20.11
CA ARG A 83 11.39 -2.74 -20.85
C ARG A 83 10.57 -3.30 -22.00
N GLU A 84 11.18 -4.13 -22.84
CA GLU A 84 10.53 -4.77 -24.00
C GLU A 84 9.21 -5.45 -23.61
N LYS A 85 9.19 -6.15 -22.48
CA LYS A 85 8.00 -6.87 -21.99
C LYS A 85 6.88 -5.96 -21.52
N THR A 86 7.19 -4.71 -21.15
CA THR A 86 6.20 -3.71 -20.73
C THR A 86 5.49 -3.03 -21.90
N ALA A 87 5.79 -3.41 -23.13
CA ALA A 87 5.28 -2.75 -24.30
C ALA A 87 3.73 -2.75 -24.37
N PHE A 88 3.18 -1.67 -24.90
CA PHE A 88 1.75 -1.42 -25.04
C PHE A 88 1.50 -0.59 -26.29
N SER A 89 0.30 -0.71 -26.86
CA SER A 89 -0.09 0.05 -28.05
C SER A 89 -1.23 1.02 -27.73
N THR A 90 -1.19 2.20 -28.36
CA THR A 90 -2.33 3.11 -28.44
C THR A 90 -2.64 3.39 -29.91
N ASP A 91 -3.69 4.18 -30.15
CA ASP A 91 -4.01 4.79 -31.45
C ASP A 91 -2.89 5.66 -32.04
N ARG A 92 -1.84 5.97 -31.26
CA ARG A 92 -0.75 6.88 -31.62
C ARG A 92 0.63 6.22 -31.67
N GLY A 93 0.70 4.90 -31.54
CA GLY A 93 1.95 4.17 -31.68
C GLY A 93 2.14 3.05 -30.66
N HIS A 94 3.32 2.44 -30.76
CA HIS A 94 3.77 1.36 -29.90
C HIS A 94 4.88 1.86 -28.97
N TRP A 95 4.74 1.59 -27.68
CA TRP A 95 5.55 2.21 -26.63
C TRP A 95 5.94 1.18 -25.58
N GLN A 96 7.07 1.39 -24.91
CA GLN A 96 7.50 0.61 -23.75
C GLN A 96 7.92 1.53 -22.60
N PHE A 97 7.85 1.03 -21.35
CA PHE A 97 8.31 1.78 -20.19
C PHE A 97 9.82 1.67 -20.02
N LYS A 98 10.45 2.79 -19.63
CA LYS A 98 11.87 2.86 -19.19
C LYS A 98 12.02 2.65 -17.69
N VAL A 99 10.93 2.83 -16.94
CA VAL A 99 10.86 2.83 -15.49
C VAL A 99 9.78 1.86 -15.00
N LEU A 100 9.89 1.40 -13.77
CA LEU A 100 8.96 0.46 -13.16
C LEU A 100 7.55 1.07 -13.19
N CYS A 101 6.56 0.32 -13.67
CA CYS A 101 5.21 0.80 -13.86
C CYS A 101 4.18 0.00 -13.06
N PHE A 102 3.01 0.61 -12.85
CA PHE A 102 1.91 -0.05 -12.16
C PHE A 102 1.39 -1.25 -12.95
N GLY A 103 0.98 -2.29 -12.24
CA GLY A 103 0.38 -3.49 -12.82
C GLY A 103 1.35 -4.67 -12.97
N LEU A 104 2.67 -4.44 -12.88
CA LEU A 104 3.66 -5.53 -12.86
C LEU A 104 3.64 -6.28 -11.52
N CYS A 105 3.60 -7.61 -11.56
CA CYS A 105 3.48 -8.44 -10.35
C CYS A 105 4.66 -8.30 -9.37
N ASN A 106 5.87 -8.04 -9.88
CA ASN A 106 7.08 -7.92 -9.07
C ASN A 106 7.44 -6.47 -8.71
N ALA A 107 6.61 -5.49 -9.09
CA ALA A 107 6.88 -4.09 -8.75
C ALA A 107 6.97 -3.84 -7.22
N PRO A 108 6.04 -4.36 -6.38
CA PRO A 108 6.13 -4.18 -4.93
C PRO A 108 7.41 -4.78 -4.34
N ALA A 109 7.75 -6.03 -4.69
CA ALA A 109 8.96 -6.71 -4.22
C ALA A 109 10.25 -5.98 -4.63
N THR A 110 10.28 -5.45 -5.86
CA THR A 110 11.42 -4.67 -6.35
C THR A 110 11.58 -3.37 -5.56
N PHE A 111 10.46 -2.71 -5.27
CA PHE A 111 10.47 -1.44 -4.57
C PHE A 111 10.82 -1.60 -3.09
N GLU A 112 10.27 -2.60 -2.42
CA GLU A 112 10.58 -2.92 -1.04
C GLU A 112 12.09 -3.19 -0.87
N ARG A 113 12.66 -4.03 -1.73
CA ARG A 113 14.09 -4.32 -1.74
C ARG A 113 14.95 -3.09 -2.03
N LEU A 114 14.47 -2.15 -2.84
CA LEU A 114 15.15 -0.87 -3.05
C LEU A 114 15.17 -0.08 -1.73
N MET A 115 14.01 0.07 -1.09
CA MET A 115 13.90 0.84 0.14
C MET A 115 14.72 0.25 1.29
N ASP A 116 14.73 -1.08 1.45
CA ASP A 116 15.59 -1.77 2.40
C ASP A 116 17.08 -1.46 2.18
N ARG A 117 17.52 -1.38 0.92
CA ARG A 117 18.91 -1.02 0.58
C ARG A 117 19.20 0.46 0.84
N VAL A 118 18.27 1.35 0.49
CA VAL A 118 18.42 2.80 0.70
C VAL A 118 18.51 3.12 2.18
N LEU A 119 17.67 2.50 3.00
CA LEU A 119 17.59 2.74 4.45
C LEU A 119 18.42 1.76 5.27
N ALA A 120 19.30 1.00 4.63
CA ALA A 120 20.20 0.08 5.31
C ALA A 120 20.99 0.81 6.42
N GLY A 121 20.85 0.30 7.65
CA GLY A 121 21.47 0.88 8.86
C GLY A 121 20.63 1.93 9.58
N VAL A 122 19.44 2.28 9.10
CA VAL A 122 18.45 3.03 9.88
C VAL A 122 17.63 2.05 10.73
N PRO A 123 17.60 2.18 12.06
CA PRO A 123 16.82 1.30 12.92
C PRO A 123 15.31 1.40 12.63
N ARG A 124 14.59 0.27 12.75
CA ARG A 124 13.13 0.26 12.61
C ARG A 124 12.40 1.07 13.67
N ASP A 125 13.02 1.29 14.83
CA ASP A 125 12.48 2.13 15.89
C ASP A 125 12.64 3.65 15.59
N GLU A 126 13.27 3.99 14.47
CA GLU A 126 13.39 5.36 13.96
C GLU A 126 12.68 5.56 12.62
N CYS A 127 12.61 4.52 11.80
CA CYS A 127 11.95 4.57 10.51
C CYS A 127 11.40 3.20 10.10
N VAL A 128 10.12 3.19 9.74
CA VAL A 128 9.48 2.05 9.10
C VAL A 128 9.10 2.40 7.67
N VAL A 129 9.24 1.42 6.78
CA VAL A 129 8.84 1.53 5.38
C VAL A 129 7.92 0.39 5.03
N TYR A 130 6.92 0.71 4.22
CA TYR A 130 6.08 -0.26 3.54
C TYR A 130 5.87 0.25 2.12
N LEU A 131 6.57 -0.35 1.17
CA LEU A 131 6.59 0.08 -0.23
C LEU A 131 6.95 1.58 -0.36
N ASP A 132 6.03 2.39 -0.87
CA ASP A 132 6.20 3.84 -1.07
C ASP A 132 5.94 4.67 0.21
N ASP A 133 5.34 4.07 1.25
CA ASP A 133 4.95 4.74 2.48
C ASP A 133 6.10 4.69 3.50
N ILE A 134 6.72 5.83 3.78
CA ILE A 134 7.86 5.96 4.70
C ILE A 134 7.41 6.74 5.93
N LEU A 135 7.59 6.16 7.11
CA LEU A 135 7.32 6.84 8.37
C LEU A 135 8.59 6.93 9.20
N VAL A 136 9.03 8.15 9.47
CA VAL A 136 10.07 8.44 10.44
C VAL A 136 9.40 8.78 11.76
N HIS A 137 9.90 8.25 12.87
CA HIS A 137 9.29 8.47 14.18
C HIS A 137 10.31 8.51 15.31
N GLY A 138 9.86 8.97 16.48
CA GLY A 138 10.66 8.98 17.70
C GLY A 138 9.84 9.38 18.93
N THR A 139 10.40 9.10 20.12
CA THR A 139 9.80 9.43 21.42
C THR A 139 9.99 10.90 21.79
N SER A 140 11.13 11.51 21.42
CA SER A 140 11.41 12.94 21.57
C SER A 140 11.50 13.66 20.22
N PHE A 141 11.36 14.98 20.25
CA PHE A 141 11.44 15.81 19.04
C PHE A 141 12.84 15.74 18.43
N GLU A 142 13.87 15.85 19.27
CA GLU A 142 15.28 15.83 18.89
C GLU A 142 15.68 14.48 18.28
N GLY A 143 15.20 13.38 18.88
CA GLY A 143 15.42 12.03 18.36
C GLY A 143 14.78 11.85 16.98
N ALA A 144 13.50 12.21 16.84
CA ALA A 144 12.79 12.14 15.58
C ALA A 144 13.41 13.04 14.50
N LEU A 145 13.87 14.24 14.86
CA LEU A 145 14.55 15.16 13.94
C LEU A 145 15.89 14.61 13.47
N GLY A 146 16.65 13.99 14.36
CA GLY A 146 17.89 13.29 14.01
C GLY A 146 17.65 12.13 13.04
N ALA A 147 16.63 11.31 13.31
CA ALA A 147 16.20 10.23 12.42
C ALA A 147 15.77 10.76 11.05
N LEU A 148 14.97 11.82 11.02
CA LEU A 148 14.49 12.44 9.79
C LEU A 148 15.66 12.91 8.92
N ARG A 149 16.64 13.59 9.52
CA ARG A 149 17.84 14.03 8.79
C ARG A 149 18.55 12.85 8.11
N ARG A 150 18.82 11.77 8.86
CA ARG A 150 19.46 10.56 8.32
C ARG A 150 18.65 9.96 7.17
N VAL A 151 17.35 9.83 7.33
CA VAL A 151 16.46 9.26 6.30
C VAL A 151 16.45 10.13 5.04
N LEU A 152 16.34 11.45 5.17
CA LEU A 152 16.38 12.37 4.03
C LEU A 152 17.72 12.32 3.29
N GLU A 153 18.84 12.24 4.02
CA GLU A 153 20.18 12.08 3.43
C GLU A 153 20.29 10.78 2.63
N ARG A 154 19.78 9.66 3.15
CA ARG A 154 19.77 8.37 2.45
C ARG A 154 18.93 8.40 1.18
N ILE A 155 17.70 8.94 1.26
CA ILE A 155 16.80 9.08 0.11
C ILE A 155 17.44 9.96 -0.97
N SER A 156 18.00 11.11 -0.57
CA SER A 156 18.67 12.04 -1.47
C SER A 156 19.91 11.39 -2.13
N GLY A 157 20.73 10.68 -1.34
CA GLY A 157 21.91 9.97 -1.82
C GLY A 157 21.58 8.84 -2.81
N ALA A 158 20.40 8.23 -2.70
CA ALA A 158 19.89 7.26 -3.66
C ALA A 158 19.28 7.90 -4.93
N GLY A 159 19.20 9.23 -5.01
CA GLY A 159 18.60 9.96 -6.12
C GLY A 159 17.06 9.96 -6.10
N LEU A 160 16.44 9.40 -5.06
CA LEU A 160 14.98 9.37 -4.91
C LEU A 160 14.43 10.76 -4.54
N LYS A 161 13.22 11.04 -5.00
CA LYS A 161 12.55 12.33 -4.88
C LYS A 161 11.25 12.18 -4.10
N LEU A 162 11.11 12.99 -3.07
CA LEU A 162 9.87 13.13 -2.30
C LEU A 162 8.86 14.03 -3.03
N HIS A 163 7.59 13.90 -2.64
CA HIS A 163 6.49 14.77 -3.03
C HIS A 163 6.19 15.74 -1.87
N PRO A 164 6.77 16.96 -1.86
CA PRO A 164 6.76 17.81 -0.67
C PRO A 164 5.35 18.13 -0.13
N GLU A 165 4.38 18.36 -1.02
CA GLU A 165 3.00 18.68 -0.65
C GLU A 165 2.25 17.53 0.06
N LYS A 166 2.76 16.31 -0.03
CA LYS A 166 2.20 15.13 0.63
C LYS A 166 3.05 14.62 1.79
N CYS A 167 4.22 15.21 1.98
CA CYS A 167 5.05 14.90 3.13
C CYS A 167 4.52 15.71 4.32
N HIS A 168 4.48 15.08 5.48
CA HIS A 168 4.09 15.70 6.73
C HIS A 168 5.26 15.53 7.70
N PHE A 169 5.69 16.61 8.32
CA PHE A 169 6.91 16.62 9.14
C PHE A 169 6.58 16.94 10.59
N MET A 170 7.23 16.23 11.51
CA MET A 170 7.20 16.45 12.96
C MET A 170 5.79 16.67 13.52
N GLN A 171 4.85 15.84 13.09
CA GLN A 171 3.48 15.85 13.60
C GLN A 171 3.40 15.04 14.90
N ARG A 172 2.44 15.40 15.76
CA ARG A 172 2.07 14.63 16.96
C ARG A 172 1.12 13.48 16.65
N GLU A 173 0.42 13.59 15.54
CA GLU A 173 -0.53 12.62 15.04
C GLU A 173 -0.37 12.47 13.53
N VAL A 174 -0.45 11.25 13.02
CA VAL A 174 -0.35 11.00 11.58
C VAL A 174 -1.13 9.75 11.17
N ALA A 175 -1.70 9.77 9.97
CA ALA A 175 -2.24 8.57 9.35
C ALA A 175 -1.13 7.78 8.65
N PHE A 176 -1.00 6.50 8.96
CA PHE A 176 -0.02 5.62 8.34
C PHE A 176 -0.60 4.21 8.19
N LEU A 177 -0.46 3.62 6.99
CA LEU A 177 -0.97 2.28 6.66
C LEU A 177 -2.40 2.03 7.18
N GLY A 178 -3.31 2.98 6.96
CA GLY A 178 -4.72 2.85 7.38
C GLY A 178 -4.96 2.95 8.89
N HIS A 179 -3.99 3.40 9.68
CA HIS A 179 -4.10 3.58 11.13
C HIS A 179 -3.82 5.03 11.51
N GLN A 180 -4.45 5.49 12.58
CA GLN A 180 -4.13 6.77 13.21
C GLN A 180 -3.06 6.52 14.26
N LEU A 181 -1.95 7.23 14.15
CA LEU A 181 -0.85 7.21 15.12
C LEU A 181 -0.89 8.49 15.94
N GLY A 182 -0.57 8.40 17.23
CA GLY A 182 -0.50 9.54 18.12
C GLY A 182 0.16 9.20 19.45
N GLY A 183 0.21 10.18 20.36
CA GLY A 183 0.79 10.01 21.69
C GLY A 183 0.08 8.97 22.57
N GLU A 184 -1.21 8.72 22.31
CA GLU A 184 -1.99 7.66 23.00
C GLU A 184 -1.76 6.26 22.41
N GLY A 185 -0.98 6.17 21.33
CA GLY A 185 -0.65 4.92 20.65
C GLY A 185 -1.26 4.83 19.26
N ILE A 186 -1.66 3.61 18.90
CA ILE A 186 -2.13 3.25 17.55
C ILE A 186 -3.62 2.99 17.64
N SER A 187 -4.41 3.66 16.80
CA SER A 187 -5.86 3.52 16.77
C SER A 187 -6.39 3.38 15.34
N THR A 188 -7.67 3.04 15.24
CA THR A 188 -8.37 2.90 13.97
C THR A 188 -8.70 4.27 13.39
N MET A 189 -8.80 4.37 12.07
CA MET A 189 -9.18 5.63 11.42
C MET A 189 -10.65 5.99 11.75
N PRO A 190 -10.95 7.23 12.17
CA PRO A 190 -12.31 7.63 12.55
C PRO A 190 -13.36 7.44 11.45
N ASP A 191 -13.01 7.70 10.19
CA ASP A 191 -13.89 7.49 9.04
C ASP A 191 -14.25 6.02 8.83
N LYS A 192 -13.34 5.10 9.17
CA LYS A 192 -13.58 3.65 9.11
C LYS A 192 -14.45 3.16 10.24
N VAL A 193 -14.27 3.70 11.45
CA VAL A 193 -15.16 3.44 12.58
C VAL A 193 -16.58 3.87 12.22
N GLU A 194 -16.74 5.07 11.66
CA GLU A 194 -18.06 5.57 11.26
C GLU A 194 -18.68 4.76 10.12
N ALA A 195 -17.87 4.36 9.13
CA ALA A 195 -18.33 3.48 8.07
C ALA A 195 -18.83 2.13 8.60
N VAL A 196 -18.19 1.57 9.63
CA VAL A 196 -18.64 0.32 10.30
C VAL A 196 -19.92 0.57 11.11
N ARG A 197 -20.04 1.69 11.82
CA ARG A 197 -21.24 2.05 12.59
C ARG A 197 -22.48 2.23 11.71
N GLY A 198 -22.32 2.91 10.57
CA GLY A 198 -23.37 3.11 9.59
C GLY A 198 -23.55 1.97 8.59
N TRP A 199 -22.87 0.82 8.79
CA TRP A 199 -22.89 -0.25 7.81
C TRP A 199 -24.27 -0.91 7.74
N PRO A 200 -24.91 -1.00 6.55
CA PRO A 200 -26.23 -1.61 6.43
C PRO A 200 -26.17 -3.12 6.72
N ILE A 201 -27.24 -3.67 7.29
CA ILE A 201 -27.35 -5.10 7.54
C ILE A 201 -27.10 -5.88 6.23
N PRO A 202 -26.06 -6.76 6.17
CA PRO A 202 -25.75 -7.52 4.97
C PRO A 202 -26.92 -8.40 4.52
N ARG A 203 -27.25 -8.32 3.23
CA ARG A 203 -28.33 -9.09 2.60
C ARG A 203 -27.84 -10.32 1.85
N GLY A 204 -26.53 -10.56 1.85
CA GLY A 204 -25.95 -11.74 1.21
C GLY A 204 -24.46 -11.93 1.49
N LYS A 205 -23.94 -13.08 1.04
CA LYS A 205 -22.53 -13.49 1.27
C LYS A 205 -21.51 -12.45 0.79
N LYS A 206 -21.78 -11.76 -0.33
CA LYS A 206 -20.87 -10.72 -0.86
C LYS A 206 -20.73 -9.54 0.10
N GLU A 207 -21.84 -9.09 0.68
CA GLU A 207 -21.86 -7.98 1.63
C GLU A 207 -21.25 -8.37 2.96
N VAL A 208 -21.53 -9.59 3.45
CA VAL A 208 -20.86 -10.14 4.66
C VAL A 208 -19.35 -10.22 4.45
N LYS A 209 -18.90 -10.71 3.29
CA LYS A 209 -17.46 -10.78 2.97
C LYS A 209 -16.83 -9.40 2.93
N SER A 210 -17.53 -8.40 2.37
CA SER A 210 -17.06 -7.02 2.35
C SER A 210 -16.94 -6.43 3.76
N PHE A 211 -17.96 -6.62 4.60
CA PHE A 211 -17.95 -6.17 5.99
C PHE A 211 -16.83 -6.84 6.79
N LEU A 212 -16.73 -8.17 6.73
CA LEU A 212 -15.69 -8.92 7.42
C LEU A 212 -14.29 -8.55 6.95
N GLY A 213 -14.10 -8.24 5.67
CA GLY A 213 -12.82 -7.75 5.16
C GLY A 213 -12.38 -6.45 5.86
N LEU A 214 -13.29 -5.48 6.00
CA LEU A 214 -13.01 -4.24 6.72
C LEU A 214 -12.83 -4.47 8.22
N ALA A 215 -13.72 -5.23 8.86
CA ALA A 215 -13.69 -5.46 10.30
C ALA A 215 -12.44 -6.26 10.72
N SER A 216 -12.03 -7.25 9.92
CA SER A 216 -10.85 -8.07 10.22
C SER A 216 -9.55 -7.27 10.15
N TYR A 217 -9.48 -6.26 9.29
CA TYR A 217 -8.31 -5.38 9.19
C TYR A 217 -8.03 -4.64 10.51
N TYR A 218 -9.08 -4.28 11.25
CA TYR A 218 -8.98 -3.64 12.58
C TYR A 218 -9.23 -4.61 13.74
N GLY A 219 -9.33 -5.91 13.47
CA GLY A 219 -9.73 -6.91 14.46
C GLY A 219 -8.81 -6.97 15.67
N ARG A 220 -7.54 -6.58 15.54
CA ARG A 220 -6.57 -6.51 16.66
C ARG A 220 -6.97 -5.53 17.77
N PHE A 221 -7.79 -4.54 17.46
CA PHE A 221 -8.30 -3.57 18.44
C PHE A 221 -9.59 -4.05 19.14
N VAL A 222 -10.16 -5.18 18.70
CA VAL A 222 -11.41 -5.74 19.23
C VAL A 222 -11.11 -7.01 20.02
N LYS A 223 -11.25 -6.92 21.34
CA LYS A 223 -11.06 -8.08 22.24
C LYS A 223 -12.03 -9.20 21.86
N GLY A 224 -11.50 -10.39 21.58
CA GLY A 224 -12.32 -11.55 21.21
C GLY A 224 -12.91 -11.50 19.79
N PHE A 225 -12.34 -10.70 18.89
CA PHE A 225 -12.83 -10.53 17.51
C PHE A 225 -13.14 -11.84 16.80
N ALA A 226 -12.28 -12.85 16.91
CA ALA A 226 -12.47 -14.14 16.25
C ALA A 226 -13.78 -14.84 16.67
N GLY A 227 -14.12 -14.81 17.96
CA GLY A 227 -15.37 -15.35 18.47
C GLY A 227 -16.59 -14.54 18.00
N ILE A 228 -16.47 -13.21 18.05
CA ILE A 228 -17.53 -12.28 17.59
C ILE A 228 -17.82 -12.46 16.09
N ALA A 229 -16.77 -12.65 15.27
CA ALA A 229 -16.87 -12.80 13.83
C ALA A 229 -17.21 -14.23 13.38
N ALA A 230 -17.17 -15.23 14.27
CA ALA A 230 -17.38 -16.64 13.92
C ALA A 230 -18.74 -16.91 13.23
N PRO A 231 -19.88 -16.34 13.69
CA PRO A 231 -21.17 -16.51 13.01
C PRO A 231 -21.17 -15.94 11.58
N LEU A 232 -20.53 -14.79 11.38
CA LEU A 232 -20.44 -14.16 10.06
C LEU A 232 -19.56 -14.97 9.12
N ASN A 233 -18.45 -15.53 9.62
CA ASN A 233 -17.60 -16.44 8.86
C ASN A 233 -18.34 -17.72 8.48
N HIS A 234 -19.24 -18.23 9.34
CA HIS A 234 -20.08 -19.38 9.02
C HIS A 234 -20.98 -19.11 7.81
N LEU A 235 -21.59 -17.93 7.71
CA LEU A 235 -22.42 -17.54 6.55
C LEU A 235 -21.67 -17.54 5.21
N LEU A 236 -20.33 -17.48 5.22
CA LEU A 236 -19.50 -17.49 4.02
C LEU A 236 -19.10 -18.88 3.54
N LYS A 237 -19.38 -19.95 4.30
CA LYS A 237 -19.07 -21.33 3.87
C LYS A 237 -19.86 -21.71 2.62
N LYS A 238 -19.28 -22.56 1.77
CA LYS A 238 -19.88 -22.96 0.48
C LYS A 238 -21.25 -23.61 0.69
N ASP A 239 -21.37 -24.51 1.66
CA ASP A 239 -22.56 -25.34 1.89
C ASP A 239 -23.59 -24.69 2.85
N THR A 240 -23.34 -23.46 3.31
CA THR A 240 -24.27 -22.75 4.20
C THR A 240 -25.26 -21.92 3.37
N VAL A 241 -26.56 -22.12 3.59
CA VAL A 241 -27.61 -21.23 3.07
C VAL A 241 -27.53 -19.89 3.81
N PHE A 242 -27.50 -18.79 3.07
CA PHE A 242 -27.46 -17.47 3.69
C PHE A 242 -28.81 -17.18 4.37
N GLN A 243 -28.80 -17.12 5.69
CA GLN A 243 -29.93 -16.68 6.51
C GLN A 243 -29.42 -15.73 7.57
N TRP A 244 -29.84 -14.47 7.50
CA TRP A 244 -29.53 -13.49 8.53
C TRP A 244 -30.53 -13.65 9.67
N THR A 245 -30.05 -14.06 10.84
CA THR A 245 -30.87 -14.22 12.05
C THR A 245 -30.38 -13.25 13.12
N GLU A 246 -31.27 -12.81 14.01
CA GLU A 246 -30.90 -11.93 15.14
C GLU A 246 -29.97 -12.61 16.15
N ARG A 247 -29.84 -13.94 16.08
CA ARG A 247 -28.93 -14.72 16.90
C ARG A 247 -27.60 -14.90 16.19
N ALA A 248 -26.63 -14.07 16.55
CA ALA A 248 -25.26 -14.57 16.62
C ALA A 248 -25.24 -15.66 17.71
N PRO A 249 -24.91 -16.94 17.43
CA PRO A 249 -24.65 -17.89 18.51
C PRO A 249 -23.45 -17.38 19.30
N ALA A 250 -23.75 -16.79 20.45
CA ALA A 250 -22.84 -16.76 21.57
C ALA A 250 -22.70 -18.22 22.04
N GLY A 251 -21.47 -18.71 22.04
CA GLY A 251 -21.11 -20.01 22.60
C GLY A 251 -19.68 -20.32 22.18
N VAL A 252 -18.78 -20.72 23.07
CA VAL A 252 -18.80 -21.04 24.50
C VAL A 252 -17.41 -20.70 25.01
#